data_AF-A0A442I2C6-F1
#
_entry.id   AF-A0A442I2C6-F1
#
_cell.length_a   1.000
_cell.length_b   1.000
_cell.length_c   1.000
_cell.angle_alpha   90.00
_cell.angle_beta   90.00
_cell.angle_gamma   90.00
#
_symmetry.space_group_name_H-M   'P 1'
#
loop_
_entity.id
_entity.type
_entity.pdbx_description
1 polymer ?
#
loop_
_entity_poly.entity_id
_entity_poly.type
_entity_poly.pdbx_seq_one_letter_code
_entity_poly.pdbx_strand_id
1 'polypeptide(L)'
;MGIFASEAPKYWALGKPAIPLRVGFKRPWIDAWQVFADRMPTEREQREWLSQKGDGNIGLPMGSASGVVAIDVDSEDPRVLRIIEQLLPVSPWKRVGRKGAVYAFRFEGERTFRVKDANGEMLLECLSKGTQIVLPPSIHPDTGKAYSSNCDLIDVIGALPALPKG
;
A
#
# COMPACT_ATOMS: atom_id res chain seq x y z
N MET A 1 20.31 6.50 -8.05
CA MET A 1 19.26 7.16 -7.25
C MET A 1 18.59 6.08 -6.41
N GLY A 2 18.35 6.35 -5.13
CA GLY A 2 17.68 5.40 -4.24
C GLY A 2 16.22 5.14 -4.59
N ILE A 3 15.63 4.09 -4.00
CA ILE A 3 14.27 3.61 -4.30
C ILE A 3 13.23 4.72 -4.10
N PHE A 4 13.22 5.36 -2.93
CA PHE A 4 12.26 6.43 -2.67
C PHE A 4 12.45 7.61 -3.63
N ALA A 5 13.70 7.99 -3.90
CA ALA A 5 14.00 9.11 -4.80
C ALA A 5 13.59 8.87 -6.25
N SER A 6 13.61 7.62 -6.74
CA SER A 6 13.17 7.29 -8.09
C SER A 6 11.66 7.16 -8.22
N GLU A 7 10.98 6.63 -7.19
CA GLU A 7 9.57 6.27 -7.29
C GLU A 7 8.63 7.37 -6.82
N ALA A 8 8.93 8.06 -5.72
CA ALA A 8 7.99 9.00 -5.11
C ALA A 8 7.53 10.13 -6.05
N PRO A 9 8.40 10.73 -6.89
CA PRO A 9 7.96 11.76 -7.84
C PRO A 9 6.88 11.30 -8.82
N LYS A 10 6.87 10.02 -9.21
CA LYS A 10 5.85 9.46 -10.11
C LYS A 10 4.47 9.48 -9.46
N TYR A 11 4.40 9.15 -8.16
CA TYR A 11 3.17 9.21 -7.38
C TYR A 11 2.74 10.66 -7.12
N TRP A 12 3.67 11.56 -6.81
CA TRP A 12 3.36 12.96 -6.57
C TRP A 12 2.82 13.66 -7.82
N ALA A 13 3.33 13.33 -9.00
CA ALA A 13 2.81 13.83 -10.28
C ALA A 13 1.34 13.44 -10.52
N LEU A 14 0.88 12.34 -9.92
CA LEU A 14 -0.52 11.88 -9.95
C LEU A 14 -1.34 12.33 -8.73
N GLY A 15 -0.79 13.21 -7.89
CA GLY A 15 -1.45 13.67 -6.66
C GLY A 15 -1.62 12.58 -5.62
N LYS A 16 -0.66 11.66 -5.49
CA LYS A 16 -0.69 10.54 -4.53
C LYS A 16 0.38 10.71 -3.44
N PRO A 17 0.05 10.56 -2.15
CA PRO A 17 0.90 11.01 -1.04
C PRO A 17 1.96 9.96 -0.67
N ALA A 18 2.82 9.56 -1.61
CA ALA A 18 3.91 8.64 -1.32
C ALA A 18 4.87 9.21 -0.25
N ILE A 19 5.28 8.38 0.70
CA ILE A 19 6.13 8.75 1.84
C ILE A 19 7.36 7.84 1.96
N PRO A 20 8.48 8.35 2.51
CA PRO A 20 9.69 7.56 2.74
C PRO A 20 9.49 6.61 3.93
N LEU A 21 9.95 5.38 3.75
CA LEU A 21 10.09 4.39 4.80
C LEU A 21 11.56 4.23 5.17
N ARG A 22 11.81 3.73 6.39
CA ARG A 22 13.17 3.45 6.85
C ARG A 22 13.81 2.35 6.01
N VAL A 23 15.09 2.52 5.66
CA VAL A 23 15.88 1.53 4.90
C VAL A 23 15.86 0.19 5.62
N GLY A 24 15.50 -0.89 4.90
CA GLY A 24 15.43 -2.22 5.49
C GLY A 24 14.25 -2.44 6.45
N PHE A 25 13.28 -1.53 6.49
CA PHE A 25 12.06 -1.70 7.29
C PHE A 25 10.81 -1.37 6.47
N LYS A 26 9.65 -1.72 7.02
CA LYS A 26 8.32 -1.40 6.46
C LYS A 26 7.64 -0.23 7.18
N ARG A 27 8.39 0.55 7.97
CA ARG A 27 7.86 1.62 8.83
C ARG A 27 8.18 2.99 8.23
N PRO A 28 7.22 3.94 8.25
CA PRO A 28 7.48 5.33 7.89
C PRO A 28 8.68 5.90 8.62
N TRP A 29 9.45 6.71 7.90
CA TRP A 29 10.53 7.46 8.53
C TRP A 29 10.00 8.67 9.33
N ILE A 30 8.85 9.22 8.90
CA ILE A 30 8.24 10.45 9.42
C ILE A 30 7.29 10.14 10.58
N ASP A 31 7.34 10.96 11.63
CA ASP A 31 6.38 10.92 12.72
C ASP A 31 5.03 11.51 12.31
N ALA A 32 3.93 11.03 12.90
CA ALA A 32 2.56 11.46 12.56
C ALA A 32 2.24 11.38 11.05
N TRP A 33 2.86 10.45 10.32
CA TRP A 33 2.66 10.25 8.87
C TRP A 33 1.18 10.01 8.47
N GLN A 34 0.32 9.62 9.41
CA GLN A 34 -1.10 9.40 9.16
C GLN A 34 -1.81 10.66 8.66
N VAL A 35 -1.27 11.86 8.88
CA VAL A 35 -1.80 13.11 8.27
C VAL A 35 -1.83 13.03 6.74
N PHE A 36 -0.93 12.25 6.12
CA PHE A 36 -0.87 12.06 4.68
C PHE A 36 -1.94 11.11 4.14
N ALA A 37 -2.79 10.54 5.01
CA ALA A 37 -4.02 9.90 4.57
C ALA A 37 -5.03 10.93 4.03
N ASP A 38 -4.94 12.19 4.45
CA ASP A 38 -5.90 13.27 4.12
C ASP A 38 -5.30 14.41 3.30
N ARG A 39 -3.97 14.50 3.18
CA ARG A 39 -3.32 15.53 2.35
C ARG A 39 -2.08 15.03 1.63
N MET A 40 -1.69 15.76 0.59
CA MET A 40 -0.39 15.60 -0.04
C MET A 40 0.75 16.16 0.84
N PRO A 41 1.98 15.60 0.72
CA PRO A 41 3.16 16.30 1.16
C PRO A 41 3.36 17.59 0.38
N THR A 42 3.73 18.65 1.08
CA THR A 42 4.13 19.93 0.50
C THR A 42 5.42 19.78 -0.31
N GLU A 43 5.68 20.67 -1.26
CA GLU A 43 6.94 20.62 -2.03
C GLU A 43 8.19 20.69 -1.15
N ARG A 44 8.11 21.41 -0.02
CA ARG A 44 9.21 21.47 0.96
C ARG A 44 9.46 20.10 1.57
N GLU A 45 8.41 19.42 2.04
CA GLU A 45 8.48 18.05 2.56
C GLU A 45 9.04 17.10 1.49
N GLN A 46 8.54 17.18 0.26
CA GLN A 46 9.01 16.36 -0.87
C GLN A 46 10.51 16.54 -1.11
N ARG A 47 10.99 17.79 -1.26
CA ARG A 47 12.44 18.07 -1.46
C ARG A 47 13.29 17.58 -0.29
N GLU A 48 12.81 17.79 0.93
CA GLU A 48 13.50 17.35 2.14
C GLU A 48 13.65 15.82 2.17
N TRP A 49 12.58 15.10 1.86
CA TRP A 49 12.59 13.63 1.88
C TRP A 49 13.42 13.04 0.75
N LEU A 50 13.38 13.63 -0.45
CA LEU A 50 14.24 13.21 -1.56
C LEU A 50 15.72 13.34 -1.17
N SER A 51 16.09 14.46 -0.55
CA SER A 51 17.48 14.73 -0.13
C SER A 51 17.95 13.82 1.01
N GLN A 52 17.14 13.69 2.07
CA GLN A 52 17.59 13.00 3.29
C GLN A 52 17.26 11.50 3.32
N LYS A 53 16.27 11.06 2.55
CA LYS A 53 15.68 9.71 2.61
C LYS A 53 15.49 9.07 1.24
N GLY A 54 16.20 9.55 0.22
CA GLY A 54 16.10 9.03 -1.14
C GLY A 54 16.36 7.52 -1.26
N ASP A 55 17.21 6.95 -0.41
CA ASP A 55 17.54 5.52 -0.39
C ASP A 55 16.55 4.66 0.41
N GLY A 56 15.57 5.28 1.06
CA GLY A 56 14.52 4.60 1.81
C GLY A 56 13.62 3.74 0.92
N ASN A 57 12.89 2.84 1.55
CA ASN A 57 11.75 2.20 0.93
C ASN A 57 10.62 3.23 0.70
N ILE A 58 9.61 2.87 -0.08
CA ILE A 58 8.47 3.73 -0.40
C ILE A 58 7.17 3.13 0.15
N GLY A 59 6.36 3.98 0.78
CA GLY A 59 5.02 3.64 1.25
C GLY A 59 3.96 4.55 0.66
N LEU A 60 2.74 4.04 0.60
CA LEU A 60 1.55 4.81 0.25
C LEU A 60 0.57 4.76 1.44
N PRO A 61 0.31 5.90 2.10
CA PRO A 61 -0.77 6.04 3.06
C PRO A 61 -2.12 5.80 2.39
N MET A 62 -2.98 5.02 3.03
CA MET A 62 -4.34 4.77 2.57
C MET A 62 -5.27 5.89 3.04
N GLY A 63 -6.31 6.19 2.28
CA GLY A 63 -7.28 7.24 2.60
C GLY A 63 -7.65 8.13 1.42
N SER A 64 -8.27 9.27 1.72
CA SER A 64 -8.81 10.20 0.71
C SER A 64 -7.72 10.82 -0.16
N ALA A 65 -6.54 11.11 0.39
CA ALA A 65 -5.45 11.72 -0.38
C ALA A 65 -4.85 10.77 -1.43
N SER A 66 -4.70 9.49 -1.11
CA SER A 66 -4.31 8.50 -2.14
C SER A 66 -5.50 8.10 -3.00
N GLY A 67 -6.72 8.15 -2.47
CA GLY A 67 -7.90 7.57 -3.10
C GLY A 67 -7.85 6.04 -3.14
N VAL A 68 -7.03 5.42 -2.28
CA VAL A 68 -6.77 3.98 -2.26
C VAL A 68 -7.12 3.38 -0.90
N VAL A 69 -7.80 2.24 -0.94
CA VAL A 69 -7.92 1.26 0.13
C VAL A 69 -7.32 -0.05 -0.37
N ALA A 70 -6.81 -0.89 0.52
CA ALA A 70 -6.23 -2.17 0.12
C ALA A 70 -6.76 -3.33 0.96
N ILE A 71 -6.84 -4.51 0.35
CA ILE A 71 -7.06 -5.77 1.06
C ILE A 71 -5.73 -6.53 1.08
N ASP A 72 -5.19 -6.75 2.28
CA ASP A 72 -4.01 -7.57 2.53
C ASP A 72 -4.44 -8.97 2.95
N VAL A 73 -4.21 -9.95 2.10
CA VAL A 73 -4.60 -11.34 2.34
C VAL A 73 -3.41 -12.09 2.90
N ASP A 74 -3.55 -12.55 4.14
CA ASP A 74 -2.51 -13.27 4.89
C ASP A 74 -2.88 -14.75 5.04
N SER A 75 -3.28 -15.38 3.92
CA SER A 75 -3.64 -16.80 3.88
C SER A 75 -3.13 -17.45 2.60
N GLU A 76 -2.66 -18.69 2.73
CA GLU A 76 -2.29 -19.55 1.59
C GLU A 76 -3.32 -20.68 1.39
N ASP A 77 -4.40 -20.74 2.19
CA ASP A 77 -5.46 -21.74 2.04
C ASP A 77 -6.27 -21.44 0.75
N PRO A 78 -6.26 -22.34 -0.25
CA PRO A 78 -6.96 -22.13 -1.51
C PRO A 78 -8.47 -21.87 -1.34
N ARG A 79 -9.08 -22.39 -0.27
CA ARG A 79 -10.51 -22.17 0.03
C ARG A 79 -10.77 -20.72 0.43
N VAL A 80 -9.91 -20.18 1.29
CA VAL A 80 -9.98 -18.77 1.73
C VAL A 80 -9.74 -17.85 0.53
N LEU A 81 -8.69 -18.13 -0.25
CA LEU A 81 -8.37 -17.36 -1.45
C LEU A 81 -9.54 -17.34 -2.44
N ARG A 82 -10.16 -18.50 -2.70
CA ARG A 82 -11.31 -18.59 -3.60
C ARG A 82 -12.52 -17.80 -3.12
N ILE A 83 -12.80 -17.81 -1.81
CA ILE A 83 -13.89 -17.01 -1.23
C ILE A 83 -13.61 -15.51 -1.41
N ILE A 84 -12.38 -15.07 -1.13
CA ILE A 84 -11.97 -13.67 -1.30
C ILE A 84 -12.12 -13.24 -2.76
N GLU A 85 -11.67 -14.06 -3.71
CA GLU A 85 -11.80 -13.80 -5.15
C GLU A 85 -13.26 -13.74 -5.61
N GLN A 86 -14.18 -14.44 -4.95
CA GLN A 86 -15.61 -14.38 -5.25
C GLN A 86 -16.32 -13.17 -4.64
N LEU A 87 -15.85 -12.69 -3.49
CA LEU A 87 -16.45 -11.57 -2.77
C LEU A 87 -15.94 -10.22 -3.26
N LEU A 88 -14.67 -10.14 -3.67
CA LEU A 88 -14.05 -8.90 -4.11
C LEU A 88 -14.17 -8.72 -5.62
N PRO A 89 -14.33 -7.48 -6.11
CA PRO A 89 -14.16 -7.20 -7.51
C PRO A 89 -12.72 -7.49 -7.93
N VAL A 90 -12.52 -7.78 -9.21
CA VAL A 90 -11.18 -8.02 -9.77
C VAL A 90 -10.35 -6.75 -9.67
N SER A 91 -9.33 -6.75 -8.82
CA SER A 91 -8.37 -5.65 -8.74
C SER A 91 -7.37 -5.77 -9.90
N PRO A 92 -7.11 -4.67 -10.65
CA PRO A 92 -6.09 -4.68 -11.70
C PRO A 92 -4.67 -4.73 -11.12
N TRP A 93 -4.51 -4.46 -9.81
CA TRP A 93 -3.21 -4.42 -9.15
C TRP A 93 -3.11 -5.45 -8.02
N LYS A 94 -2.11 -6.32 -8.12
CA LYS A 94 -1.76 -7.32 -7.12
C LYS A 94 -0.28 -7.23 -6.82
N ARG A 95 0.07 -6.94 -5.57
CA ARG A 95 1.44 -6.98 -5.05
C ARG A 95 1.67 -8.25 -4.23
N VAL A 96 2.74 -8.96 -4.53
CA VAL A 96 3.13 -10.16 -3.78
C VAL A 96 4.24 -9.81 -2.78
N GLY A 97 4.04 -10.25 -1.54
CA GLY A 97 5.02 -10.12 -0.46
C GLY A 97 5.82 -11.39 -0.21
N ARG A 98 6.28 -11.59 1.02
CA ARG A 98 6.86 -12.86 1.47
C ARG A 98 5.81 -13.95 1.57
N LYS A 99 4.62 -13.60 2.05
CA LYS A 99 3.43 -14.43 2.18
C LYS A 99 2.23 -13.61 1.71
N GLY A 100 1.31 -14.25 1.02
CA GLY A 100 0.07 -13.61 0.60
C GLY A 100 0.22 -12.51 -0.46
N ALA A 101 -0.85 -11.74 -0.61
CA ALA A 101 -0.95 -10.70 -1.62
C ALA A 101 -1.77 -9.50 -1.13
N VAL A 102 -1.42 -8.32 -1.64
CA VAL A 102 -2.19 -7.10 -1.45
C VAL A 102 -2.86 -6.70 -2.75
N TYR A 103 -4.13 -6.37 -2.65
CA TYR A 103 -4.97 -5.88 -3.75
C TYR A 103 -5.40 -4.45 -3.46
N ALA A 104 -5.28 -3.57 -4.46
CA ALA A 104 -5.68 -2.17 -4.32
C ALA A 104 -7.10 -1.95 -4.86
N PHE A 105 -7.84 -1.07 -4.21
CA PHE A 105 -9.20 -0.66 -4.58
C PHE A 105 -9.33 0.85 -4.40
N ARG A 106 -10.36 1.42 -5.01
CA ARG A 106 -10.69 2.83 -4.82
C ARG A 106 -11.29 3.04 -3.44
N PHE A 107 -10.76 4.03 -2.72
CA PHE A 107 -11.28 4.44 -1.43
C PHE A 107 -12.59 5.20 -1.59
N GLU A 108 -13.64 4.76 -0.91
CA GLU A 108 -14.95 5.41 -0.81
C GLU A 108 -15.39 5.66 0.65
N GLY A 109 -14.47 5.58 1.63
CA GLY A 109 -14.73 5.86 3.04
C GLY A 109 -14.65 4.64 3.96
N GLU A 110 -14.04 3.57 3.48
CA GLU A 110 -13.90 2.30 4.19
C GLU A 110 -13.18 2.48 5.53
N ARG A 111 -13.49 1.60 6.48
CA ARG A 111 -12.77 1.53 7.76
C ARG A 111 -11.75 0.39 7.73
N THR A 112 -10.70 0.54 8.51
CA THR A 112 -9.75 -0.55 8.75
C THR A 112 -10.46 -1.64 9.54
N PHE A 113 -10.37 -2.88 9.09
CA PHE A 113 -10.90 -4.04 9.80
C PHE A 113 -10.05 -5.28 9.51
N ARG A 114 -10.20 -6.30 10.35
CA ARG A 114 -9.47 -7.56 10.27
C ARG A 114 -10.45 -8.72 10.29
N VAL A 115 -10.23 -9.70 9.43
CA VAL A 115 -10.98 -10.95 9.44
C VAL A 115 -10.04 -12.03 9.91
N LYS A 116 -10.47 -12.77 10.92
CA LYS A 116 -9.73 -13.88 11.51
C LYS A 116 -10.56 -15.16 11.44
N ASP A 117 -9.89 -16.29 11.44
CA ASP A 117 -10.54 -17.59 11.56
C ASP A 117 -10.98 -17.88 13.02
N ALA A 118 -11.55 -19.06 13.25
CA ALA A 118 -12.00 -19.49 14.58
C ALA A 118 -10.85 -19.67 15.58
N ASN A 119 -9.62 -19.86 15.10
CA ASN A 119 -8.41 -19.98 15.94
C ASN A 119 -7.74 -18.61 16.20
N GLY A 120 -8.26 -17.55 15.58
CA GLY A 120 -7.72 -16.20 15.70
C GLY A 120 -6.57 -15.90 14.72
N GLU A 121 -6.30 -16.79 13.77
CA GLU A 121 -5.34 -16.56 12.68
C GLU A 121 -5.88 -15.52 11.70
N MET A 122 -5.02 -14.62 11.23
CA MET A 122 -5.42 -13.58 10.28
C MET A 122 -5.72 -14.20 8.92
N LEU A 123 -6.87 -13.90 8.35
CA LEU A 123 -7.22 -14.29 6.98
C LEU A 123 -6.98 -13.12 6.02
N LEU A 124 -7.49 -11.94 6.39
CA LEU A 124 -7.23 -10.70 5.66
C LEU A 124 -7.36 -9.48 6.56
N GLU A 125 -6.75 -8.37 6.14
CA GLU A 125 -6.92 -7.05 6.70
C GLU A 125 -7.34 -6.06 5.60
N CYS A 126 -8.37 -5.26 5.87
CA CYS A 126 -8.67 -4.08 5.09
C CYS A 126 -7.81 -2.93 5.61
N LEU A 127 -6.84 -2.51 4.79
CA LEU A 127 -5.94 -1.40 5.04
C LEU A 127 -6.57 -0.11 4.50
N SER A 128 -7.16 0.67 5.40
CA SER A 128 -7.79 1.95 5.09
C SER A 128 -7.10 3.12 5.82
N LYS A 129 -7.76 4.28 5.93
CA LYS A 129 -7.25 5.49 6.57
C LYS A 129 -6.49 5.20 7.88
N GLY A 130 -5.28 5.76 7.99
CA GLY A 130 -4.37 5.53 9.12
C GLY A 130 -3.46 4.31 8.97
N THR A 131 -3.59 3.57 7.86
CA THR A 131 -2.69 2.48 7.47
C THR A 131 -1.89 2.86 6.22
N GLN A 132 -0.93 2.01 5.82
CA GLN A 132 -0.18 2.16 4.59
C GLN A 132 0.08 0.81 3.93
N ILE A 133 0.40 0.85 2.64
CA ILE A 133 1.05 -0.25 1.93
C ILE A 133 2.49 0.11 1.58
N VAL A 134 3.36 -0.91 1.52
CA VAL A 134 4.72 -0.79 0.98
C VAL A 134 4.67 -0.96 -0.54
N LEU A 135 5.23 -0.04 -1.30
CA LEU A 135 5.19 -0.13 -2.76
C LEU A 135 6.44 -0.84 -3.32
N PRO A 136 6.33 -1.62 -4.40
CA PRO A 136 7.49 -2.00 -5.22
C PRO A 136 8.27 -0.76 -5.68
N PRO A 137 9.61 -0.85 -5.86
CA PRO A 137 10.47 -2.01 -5.64
C PRO A 137 11.09 -2.03 -4.23
N SER A 138 10.40 -1.54 -3.19
CA SER A 138 10.90 -1.57 -1.80
C SER A 138 11.44 -2.95 -1.40
N ILE A 139 12.49 -2.99 -0.59
CA ILE A 139 13.13 -4.22 -0.14
C ILE A 139 12.47 -4.77 1.12
N HIS A 140 12.06 -6.04 1.09
CA HIS A 140 11.49 -6.72 2.23
C HIS A 140 12.58 -7.05 3.27
N PRO A 141 12.42 -6.67 4.56
CA PRO A 141 13.43 -6.88 5.61
C PRO A 141 13.91 -8.32 5.72
N ASP A 142 12.96 -9.27 5.82
CA ASP A 142 13.31 -10.66 6.11
C ASP A 142 13.89 -11.43 4.91
N THR A 143 13.52 -11.07 3.68
CA THR A 143 13.91 -11.83 2.48
C THR A 143 15.05 -11.17 1.72
N GLY A 144 15.31 -9.88 1.96
CA GLY A 144 16.26 -9.07 1.19
C GLY A 144 15.86 -8.86 -0.27
N LYS A 145 14.67 -9.31 -0.69
CA LYS A 145 14.17 -9.18 -2.07
C LYS A 145 13.20 -8.01 -2.18
N ALA A 146 13.15 -7.41 -3.37
CA ALA A 146 12.16 -6.39 -3.69
C ALA A 146 10.74 -6.98 -3.67
N TYR A 147 9.78 -6.20 -3.19
CA TYR A 147 8.37 -6.42 -3.49
C TYR A 147 8.16 -6.33 -5.00
N SER A 148 7.25 -7.15 -5.53
CA SER A 148 6.85 -7.13 -6.93
C SER A 148 5.32 -7.05 -7.05
N SER A 149 4.85 -6.52 -8.16
CA SER A 149 3.44 -6.51 -8.56
C SER A 149 3.29 -6.93 -10.01
N ASN A 150 2.07 -7.29 -10.40
CA ASN A 150 1.73 -7.65 -11.78
C ASN A 150 1.84 -6.47 -12.77
N CYS A 151 1.72 -5.24 -12.28
CA CYS A 151 1.93 -3.99 -13.01
C CYS A 151 2.29 -2.87 -12.03
N ASP A 152 2.66 -1.69 -12.53
CA ASP A 152 2.88 -0.52 -11.68
C ASP A 152 1.53 0.06 -11.23
N LEU A 153 1.39 0.37 -9.93
CA LEU A 153 0.13 0.88 -9.39
C LEU A 153 -0.28 2.18 -10.07
N ILE A 154 0.68 3.04 -10.41
CA ILE A 154 0.43 4.33 -11.05
C ILE A 154 -0.27 4.20 -12.42
N ASP A 155 -0.10 3.08 -13.12
CA ASP A 155 -0.72 2.86 -14.43
C ASP A 155 -2.21 2.52 -14.31
N VAL A 156 -2.63 1.98 -13.17
CA VAL A 156 -3.99 1.45 -12.96
C VAL A 156 -4.75 2.14 -11.83
N ILE A 157 -4.12 3.06 -11.08
CA ILE A 157 -4.70 3.70 -9.90
C ILE A 157 -6.01 4.45 -10.19
N GLY A 158 -6.14 5.02 -11.40
CA GLY A 158 -7.36 5.71 -11.84
C GLY A 158 -8.51 4.77 -12.21
N ALA A 159 -8.22 3.48 -12.43
CA ALA A 159 -9.19 2.45 -12.84
C ALA A 159 -9.51 1.45 -11.73
N LEU A 160 -9.05 1.70 -10.49
CA LEU A 160 -9.33 0.80 -9.36
C LEU A 160 -10.86 0.71 -9.12
N PRO A 161 -11.41 -0.51 -8.99
CA PRO A 161 -12.81 -0.68 -8.61
C PRO A 161 -13.00 -0.32 -7.13
N ALA A 162 -14.21 0.09 -6.76
CA ALA A 162 -14.58 0.22 -5.35
C ALA A 162 -14.83 -1.15 -4.73
N LEU A 163 -14.67 -1.26 -3.41
CA LEU A 163 -15.12 -2.45 -2.69
C LEU A 163 -16.65 -2.56 -2.72
N PRO A 164 -17.22 -3.78 -2.62
CA PRO A 164 -18.66 -3.95 -2.54
C PRO A 164 -19.22 -3.22 -1.31
N LYS A 165 -20.37 -2.59 -1.48
CA LYS A 165 -21.13 -2.00 -0.37
C LYS A 165 -22.02 -3.09 0.22
N GLY A 166 -21.98 -3.22 1.54
CA GLY A 166 -22.88 -4.09 2.31
C GLY A 166 -24.29 -3.51 2.41
#